data_AF-A0A7V3M6N4-F1
#
_entry.id   AF-A0A7V3M6N4-F1
#
_cell.length_a   1.000
_cell.length_b   1.000
_cell.length_c   1.000
_cell.angle_alpha   90.00
_cell.angle_beta   90.00
_cell.angle_gamma   90.00
#
_symmetry.space_group_name_H-M   'P 1'
#
loop_
_entity.id
_entity.type
_entity.pdbx_description
1 polymer ?
#
loop_
_entity_poly.entity_id
_entity_poly.type
_entity_poly.pdbx_seq_one_letter_code
_entity_poly.pdbx_strand_id
1 'polypeptide(L)' 'LDFKGTPTGIDLIKVIKKGIMPFIDTGVAHKKPGIGQVGAGVVAAPSEPFIKAFSEFIKKI' A
#
# COMPACT_ATOMS: atom_id res chain seq x y z
N LEU A 1 -16.66 13.87 -0.78
CA LEU A 1 -16.27 13.41 0.57
C LEU A 1 -16.81 14.36 1.66
N ASP A 2 -17.67 15.34 1.37
CA ASP A 2 -18.35 16.19 2.37
C ASP A 2 -17.42 16.76 3.46
N PHE A 3 -16.28 17.32 3.03
CA PHE A 3 -15.22 17.83 3.90
C PHE A 3 -14.65 16.81 4.90
N LYS A 4 -14.87 15.51 4.69
CA LYS A 4 -14.20 14.42 5.41
C LYS A 4 -12.69 14.55 5.21
N GLY A 5 -11.96 14.48 6.32
CA GLY A 5 -10.50 14.53 6.31
C GLY A 5 -9.87 13.38 5.52
N THR A 6 -8.61 13.57 5.14
CA THR A 6 -7.79 12.54 4.49
C THR A 6 -7.73 11.29 5.36
N PRO A 7 -7.92 10.08 4.82
CA PRO A 7 -7.73 8.86 5.58
C PRO A 7 -6.25 8.74 6.00
N THR A 8 -5.99 8.80 7.31
CA THR A 8 -4.66 8.66 7.90
C THR A 8 -4.56 7.39 8.73
N GLY A 9 -3.36 6.83 8.82
CA GLY A 9 -3.08 5.61 9.59
C GLY A 9 -3.56 4.34 8.89
N ILE A 10 -2.62 3.62 8.27
CA ILE A 10 -2.89 2.27 7.75
C ILE A 10 -2.84 1.30 8.93
N ASP A 11 -4.00 0.84 9.37
CA ASP A 11 -4.12 -0.12 10.47
C ASP A 11 -3.80 -1.54 9.99
N LEU A 12 -2.68 -2.07 10.49
CA LEU A 12 -2.16 -3.40 10.19
C LEU A 12 -3.19 -4.51 10.43
N ILE A 13 -3.91 -4.47 11.55
CA ILE A 13 -4.89 -5.50 11.92
C ILE A 13 -6.07 -5.44 10.96
N LYS A 14 -6.56 -4.23 10.62
CA LYS A 14 -7.65 -4.07 9.66
C LYS A 14 -7.27 -4.55 8.25
N VAL A 15 -6.05 -4.27 7.80
CA VAL A 15 -5.55 -4.73 6.49
C VAL A 15 -5.56 -6.26 6.42
N ILE A 16 -4.98 -6.94 7.42
CA ILE A 16 -4.93 -8.41 7.47
C ILE A 16 -6.34 -9.01 7.62
N LYS A 17 -7.13 -8.50 8.57
CA LYS A 17 -8.48 -9.04 8.86
C LYS A 17 -9.43 -8.90 7.68
N LYS A 18 -9.33 -7.81 6.91
CA LYS A 18 -10.23 -7.55 5.77
C LYS A 18 -9.71 -8.12 4.46
N GLY A 19 -8.41 -8.42 4.35
CA GLY A 19 -7.78 -8.79 3.08
C GLY A 19 -7.77 -7.67 2.04
N ILE A 20 -8.07 -6.43 2.43
CA ILE A 20 -8.08 -5.26 1.55
C ILE A 20 -6.73 -4.56 1.68
N MET A 21 -5.93 -4.61 0.61
CA MET A 21 -4.63 -3.95 0.58
C MET A 21 -4.77 -2.45 0.28
N PRO A 22 -3.89 -1.60 0.81
CA PRO A 22 -3.82 -0.20 0.40
C PRO A 22 -3.63 -0.06 -1.11
N PHE A 23 -4.38 0.85 -1.72
CA PHE A 23 -4.19 1.23 -3.12
C PHE A 23 -3.22 2.41 -3.21
N ILE A 24 -2.39 2.38 -4.25
CA ILE A 24 -1.35 3.37 -4.51
C ILE A 24 -1.52 3.83 -5.95
N ASP A 25 -1.79 5.12 -6.14
CA ASP A 25 -1.71 5.76 -7.45
C ASP A 25 -0.24 6.14 -7.71
N THR A 26 0.32 5.70 -8.84
CA THR A 26 1.75 5.84 -9.12
C THR A 26 2.02 6.05 -10.62
N GLY A 27 3.15 6.70 -10.91
CA GLY A 27 3.71 6.72 -12.26
C GLY A 27 4.28 5.35 -12.65
N VAL A 28 4.18 5.01 -13.94
CA VAL A 28 4.85 3.84 -14.52
C VAL A 28 6.16 4.30 -15.13
N ALA A 29 7.29 3.95 -14.55
CA ALA A 29 8.60 4.28 -15.11
C ALA A 29 9.00 3.30 -16.23
N HIS A 30 9.66 3.80 -17.27
CA HIS A 30 10.20 2.95 -18.33
C HIS A 30 11.37 2.10 -17.80
N LYS A 31 11.46 0.84 -18.26
CA LYS A 31 12.48 -0.12 -17.79
C LYS A 31 13.92 0.28 -18.10
N LYS A 32 14.15 0.94 -19.24
CA LYS A 32 15.49 1.43 -19.65
C LYS A 32 15.83 2.74 -18.90
N PRO A 33 17.05 2.87 -18.34
CA PRO A 33 17.50 4.09 -17.68
C PRO A 33 17.43 5.32 -18.61
N GLY A 34 17.12 6.48 -18.03
CA GLY A 34 17.13 7.77 -18.72
C GLY A 34 15.88 8.11 -19.55
N ILE A 35 14.93 7.18 -19.72
CA ILE A 35 13.69 7.46 -20.49
C ILE A 35 12.63 8.15 -19.62
N GLY A 36 12.55 7.82 -18.34
CA GLY A 36 11.60 8.45 -17.41
C GLY A 36 10.21 7.81 -17.44
N GLN A 37 9.19 8.62 -17.18
CA GLN A 37 7.82 8.14 -16.96
C GLN A 37 7.07 7.80 -18.25
N VAL A 38 6.58 6.57 -18.28
CA VAL A 38 5.71 5.86 -19.23
C VAL A 38 4.25 6.29 -19.38
N GLY A 39 3.71 6.69 -18.24
CA GLY A 39 2.28 6.63 -17.95
C GLY A 39 2.05 6.61 -16.44
N ALA A 40 0.83 6.27 -16.01
CA ALA A 40 0.44 6.20 -14.61
C ALA A 40 -0.65 5.13 -14.41
N GLY A 41 -0.87 4.72 -13.17
CA GLY A 41 -1.94 3.79 -12.82
C GLY A 41 -2.01 3.48 -11.33
N VAL A 42 -3.04 2.73 -10.97
CA VAL A 42 -3.29 2.31 -9.59
C VAL A 42 -2.80 0.88 -9.39
N VAL A 43 -2.07 0.65 -8.31
CA VAL A 43 -1.62 -0.67 -7.89
C VAL A 43 -2.08 -0.97 -6.47
N ALA A 44 -2.25 -2.25 -6.14
CA ALA A 44 -2.42 -2.69 -4.77
C ALA A 44 -1.03 -2.89 -4.13
N ALA A 45 -0.87 -2.47 -2.88
CA ALA A 45 0.32 -2.80 -2.11
C ALA A 45 0.48 -4.32 -1.98
N PRO A 46 1.70 -4.87 -2.04
CA PRO A 46 1.93 -6.30 -1.83
C PRO A 46 1.49 -6.69 -0.41
N SER A 47 0.95 -7.90 -0.27
CA SER A 47 0.49 -8.40 1.03
C SER A 47 1.64 -8.81 1.95
N GLU A 48 2.78 -9.21 1.39
CA GLU A 48 3.91 -9.79 2.12
C GLU A 48 4.46 -8.89 3.25
N PRO A 49 4.67 -7.57 3.05
CA PRO A 49 5.08 -6.68 4.14
C PRO A 49 4.09 -6.66 5.32
N PHE A 50 2.78 -6.67 5.05
CA PHE A 50 1.76 -6.68 6.09
C PHE A 50 1.72 -8.01 6.85
N ILE A 51 1.87 -9.13 6.14
CA ILE A 51 1.93 -10.47 6.77
C ILE A 51 3.14 -10.55 7.70
N LYS A 52 4.32 -10.13 7.24
CA LYS A 52 5.54 -10.10 8.05
C LYS A 52 5.39 -9.18 9.26
N ALA A 53 4.88 -7.97 9.05
CA ALA A 53 4.66 -7.02 10.13
C ALA A 53 3.69 -7.57 11.19
N PHE A 54 2.60 -8.22 10.76
CA PHE A 54 1.64 -8.83 11.68
C PHE A 54 2.27 -10.00 12.47
N SER A 55 3.04 -10.85 11.81
CA SER A 55 3.76 -11.94 12.47
C SER A 55 4.75 -11.45 13.54
N GLU A 56 5.39 -10.31 13.35
CA GLU A 56 6.27 -9.71 14.37
C GLU A 56 5.49 -8.96 15.45
N PHE A 57 4.40 -8.30 15.07
CA PHE A 57 3.54 -7.57 16.00
C PHE A 57 2.98 -8.49 17.09
N ILE A 58 2.54 -9.70 16.73
CA ILE A 58 1.98 -10.66 17.70
C ILE A 58 3.03 -11.30 18.63
N LYS A 59 4.32 -11.26 18.29
CA LYS A 59 5.40 -11.78 19.17
C LYS A 59 5.75 -10.82 20.31
N LYS A 60 5.41 -9.53 20.14
CA LYS A 60 5.75 -8.45 21.07
C LYS A 60 4.62 -8.10 22.04
N ILE A 61 3.49 -8.80 21.91
CA ILE A 61 2.33 -8.73 22.81
C ILE A 61 2.38 -9.96 23.69
#